data_AF-A0A0P4W963-F1
#
_entry.id   AF-A0A0P4W963-F1
#
_cell.length_a   1.000
_cell.length_b   1.000
_cell.length_c   1.000
_cell.angle_alpha   90.00
_cell.angle_beta   90.00
_cell.angle_gamma   90.00
#
_symmetry.space_group_name_H-M   'P 1'
#
loop_
_entity.id
_entity.type
_entity.pdbx_description
1 polymer ?
#
loop_
_entity_poly.entity_id
_entity_poly.type
_entity_poly.pdbx_seq_one_letter_code
_entity_poly.pdbx_strand_id
1 'polypeptide(L)'
;MSWKPARDREKYGVAIYNYSGISDSCIKLNVGDTVHIQEELDGWFFGYSLQNSATRGVFPKTFIQIRECIVDKTGPVEVVSPRLPPIVQEVTAVLREWGILLRKLYLERDKNFDFLKETMLELHAMRRKVLSGKLPVDELKKIKQGITRRIDQLNAKLGLDLVVRDESGNILNPAITSAVKLFRYHLDASEKLSKGESSTPEEGHPRRKPHLSWTILFSIKNIIIKVPEDTEISLGLYIGDPREGREQPLTESFIIPWTDVGYTHDLTFLDELKCLFTDLNTHTLDSNQVWLIGTVIRHGCMAVKEMDPRKSMAGQGKKALLTTSDFLRRPYGIIITDLTEQIRKKKEAVLSGVPQMDDDNKNQLFASLFLCGEKETLDLKKLLSVRGDTTKEKMGFQGIWFTIQVMNGDVKQLKEGNYLEVREVPVAYRLGLSDVIMPGDVRNDLYVTLQSGEFSRGSKTSDRNVEVTARVWDDRGKCVPGVIYQGCRKGPLDEYRSVTYHHEPKPRWAETFKIALPVEEFKKAHIKFTFRHRSTNDAKDKSEKPFAMAFVKLIQKNGTTLQNTDHDLIVYKVRL
;
A
#
# COMPACT_ATOMS: atom_id res chain seq x y z
N MET A 1 60.63 -20.24 -26.19
CA MET A 1 59.69 -19.38 -25.43
C MET A 1 59.69 -19.89 -24.00
N SER A 2 59.73 -19.01 -22.99
CA SER A 2 59.76 -19.39 -21.58
C SER A 2 58.42 -19.06 -20.92
N TRP A 3 57.95 -19.92 -20.02
CA TRP A 3 56.82 -19.63 -19.16
C TRP A 3 57.07 -18.35 -18.36
N LYS A 4 56.05 -17.49 -18.28
CA LYS A 4 56.09 -16.25 -17.51
C LYS A 4 55.12 -16.35 -16.34
N PRO A 5 55.48 -15.86 -15.15
CA PRO A 5 54.56 -15.85 -14.02
C PRO A 5 53.32 -15.01 -14.35
N ALA A 6 52.14 -15.52 -14.02
CA ALA A 6 50.88 -14.83 -14.22
C ALA A 6 50.79 -13.60 -13.29
N ARG A 7 50.17 -12.52 -13.77
CA ARG A 7 49.96 -11.31 -12.96
C ARG A 7 48.99 -11.61 -11.83
N ASP A 8 49.18 -10.97 -10.67
CA ASP A 8 48.34 -11.23 -9.47
C ASP A 8 46.82 -11.06 -9.73
N ARG A 9 46.40 -10.22 -10.68
CA ARG A 9 44.97 -10.07 -11.07
C ARG A 9 44.42 -11.17 -11.97
N GLU A 10 45.31 -12.00 -12.53
CA GLU A 10 45.01 -13.03 -13.53
C GLU A 10 45.21 -14.45 -12.97
N LYS A 11 45.52 -14.58 -11.67
CA LYS A 11 45.81 -15.87 -11.04
C LYS A 11 44.57 -16.71 -10.73
N TYR A 12 43.37 -16.18 -10.92
CA TYR A 12 42.12 -16.89 -10.74
C TYR A 12 41.32 -16.96 -12.04
N GLY A 13 40.95 -18.18 -12.42
CA GLY A 13 40.14 -18.44 -13.60
C GLY A 13 38.98 -19.38 -13.32
N VAL A 14 37.96 -19.30 -14.17
CA VAL A 14 36.86 -20.27 -14.23
C VAL A 14 36.82 -20.87 -15.62
N ALA A 15 36.84 -22.20 -15.73
CA ALA A 15 36.70 -22.88 -17.00
C ALA A 15 35.31 -22.63 -17.61
N ILE A 16 35.26 -22.13 -18.84
CA ILE A 16 34.02 -21.85 -19.59
C ILE A 16 33.68 -22.97 -20.58
N TYR A 17 34.62 -23.88 -20.85
CA TYR A 17 34.45 -25.06 -21.69
C TYR A 17 35.12 -26.29 -21.06
N ASN A 18 34.62 -27.49 -21.40
CA ASN A 18 35.24 -28.75 -21.00
C ASN A 18 36.53 -28.97 -21.78
N TYR A 19 37.62 -29.30 -21.10
CA TYR A 19 38.91 -29.63 -21.67
C TYR A 19 39.38 -31.00 -21.16
N SER A 20 39.48 -31.97 -22.06
CA SER A 20 39.80 -33.37 -21.71
C SER A 20 41.29 -33.64 -21.51
N GLY A 21 42.16 -32.67 -21.81
CA GLY A 21 43.61 -32.87 -21.89
C GLY A 21 44.03 -33.61 -23.16
N ILE A 22 45.15 -33.21 -23.77
CA ILE A 22 45.71 -33.87 -24.98
C ILE A 22 46.94 -34.72 -24.63
N SER A 23 47.58 -34.45 -23.49
CA SER A 23 48.79 -35.14 -23.00
C SER A 23 48.77 -35.25 -21.47
N ASP A 24 49.66 -36.06 -20.90
CA ASP A 24 49.83 -36.22 -19.44
C ASP A 24 50.24 -34.92 -18.73
N SER A 25 50.77 -33.94 -19.47
CA SER A 25 51.10 -32.61 -18.95
C SER A 25 49.88 -31.68 -18.87
N CYS A 26 48.73 -32.06 -19.44
CA CYS A 26 47.51 -31.28 -19.45
C CYS A 26 46.60 -31.67 -18.28
N ILE A 27 45.98 -30.70 -17.62
CA ILE A 27 44.93 -31.00 -16.64
C ILE A 27 43.57 -31.07 -17.31
N LYS A 28 42.76 -32.04 -16.89
CA LYS A 28 41.35 -32.10 -17.28
C LYS A 28 40.56 -31.04 -16.52
N LEU A 29 39.76 -30.26 -17.24
CA LEU A 29 38.88 -29.23 -16.68
C LEU A 29 37.46 -29.44 -17.21
N ASN A 30 36.48 -29.27 -16.34
CA ASN A 30 35.07 -29.20 -16.72
C ASN A 30 34.56 -27.76 -16.63
N VAL A 31 33.48 -27.45 -17.35
CA VAL A 31 32.80 -26.15 -17.26
C VAL A 31 32.46 -25.84 -15.81
N GLY A 32 32.90 -24.67 -15.34
CA GLY A 32 32.71 -24.20 -13.97
C GLY A 32 33.84 -24.52 -13.00
N ASP A 33 34.84 -25.31 -13.41
CA ASP A 33 36.01 -25.58 -12.57
C ASP A 33 36.81 -24.31 -12.34
N THR A 34 37.21 -24.09 -11.08
CA THR A 34 37.96 -22.92 -10.67
C THR A 34 39.43 -23.27 -10.59
N VAL A 35 40.29 -22.50 -11.26
CA VAL A 35 41.73 -22.77 -11.41
C VAL A 35 42.60 -21.67 -10.80
N HIS A 36 43.72 -22.07 -10.21
CA HIS A 36 44.83 -21.18 -9.86
C HIS A 36 45.84 -21.20 -11.01
N ILE A 37 45.99 -20.05 -11.67
CA ILE A 37 46.94 -19.83 -12.77
C ILE A 37 48.26 -19.32 -12.17
N GLN A 38 49.33 -20.09 -12.38
CA GLN A 38 50.66 -19.75 -11.87
C GLN A 38 51.51 -19.08 -12.96
N GLU A 39 51.48 -19.64 -14.16
CA GLU A 39 52.29 -19.19 -15.29
C GLU A 39 51.47 -19.16 -16.57
N GLU A 40 51.95 -18.39 -17.55
CA GLU A 40 51.37 -18.26 -18.87
C GLU A 40 52.43 -18.33 -19.99
N LEU A 41 52.06 -18.97 -21.10
CA LEU A 41 52.89 -19.11 -22.29
C LEU A 41 52.01 -19.21 -23.55
N ASP A 42 52.13 -18.26 -24.48
CA ASP A 42 51.57 -18.30 -25.84
C ASP A 42 50.23 -19.06 -26.01
N GLY A 43 49.17 -18.52 -25.40
CA GLY A 43 47.82 -19.09 -25.48
C GLY A 43 47.53 -20.22 -24.51
N TRP A 44 48.48 -20.59 -23.65
CA TRP A 44 48.33 -21.57 -22.56
C TRP A 44 48.56 -20.97 -21.18
N PHE A 45 47.90 -21.56 -20.19
CA PHE A 45 48.11 -21.36 -18.77
C PHE A 45 48.69 -22.63 -18.15
N PHE A 46 49.50 -22.47 -17.11
CA PHE A 46 49.98 -23.54 -16.25
C PHE A 46 49.53 -23.28 -14.82
N GLY A 47 49.03 -24.32 -14.16
CA GLY A 47 48.46 -24.20 -12.83
C GLY A 47 47.73 -25.47 -12.40
N TYR A 48 46.74 -25.31 -11.52
CA TYR A 48 45.97 -26.43 -10.98
C TYR A 48 44.52 -26.05 -10.70
N SER A 49 43.66 -27.06 -10.58
CA SER A 49 42.27 -26.89 -10.15
C SER A 49 42.23 -26.67 -8.63
N LEU A 50 41.48 -25.67 -8.16
CA LEU A 50 41.31 -25.41 -6.73
C LEU A 50 40.59 -26.56 -5.99
N GLN A 51 39.93 -27.48 -6.72
CA GLN A 51 39.36 -28.69 -6.12
C GLN A 51 40.42 -29.80 -5.94
N ASN A 52 41.51 -29.77 -6.70
CA ASN A 52 42.59 -30.75 -6.64
C ASN A 52 43.94 -30.07 -6.90
N SER A 53 44.59 -29.63 -5.82
CA SER A 53 45.88 -28.95 -5.87
C SER A 53 47.08 -29.87 -6.11
N ALA A 54 46.88 -31.19 -6.03
CA ALA A 54 47.95 -32.16 -6.24
C ALA A 54 48.31 -32.30 -7.73
N THR A 55 47.33 -32.10 -8.62
CA THR A 55 47.53 -32.25 -10.06
C THR A 55 47.75 -30.89 -10.71
N ARG A 56 48.99 -30.65 -11.16
CA ARG A 56 49.39 -29.45 -11.91
C ARG A 56 49.57 -29.77 -13.38
N GLY A 57 49.32 -28.80 -14.24
CA GLY A 57 49.54 -28.95 -15.67
C GLY A 57 49.02 -27.78 -16.48
N VAL A 58 49.04 -27.96 -17.80
CA VAL A 58 48.72 -26.91 -18.78
C VAL A 58 47.29 -26.99 -19.26
N PHE A 59 46.70 -25.84 -19.55
CA PHE A 59 45.34 -25.71 -20.09
C PHE A 59 45.22 -24.46 -20.97
N PRO A 60 44.36 -24.46 -22.01
CA PRO A 60 44.30 -23.35 -22.95
C PRO A 60 43.71 -22.08 -22.31
N LYS A 61 44.28 -20.91 -22.62
CA LYS A 61 43.75 -19.61 -22.15
C LYS A 61 42.32 -19.37 -22.63
N THR A 62 41.99 -19.79 -23.84
CA THR A 62 40.67 -19.62 -24.46
C THR A 62 39.54 -20.36 -23.72
N PHE A 63 39.88 -21.35 -22.89
CA PHE A 63 38.92 -22.13 -22.12
C PHE A 63 38.68 -21.54 -20.73
N ILE A 64 39.39 -20.49 -20.35
CA ILE A 64 39.37 -19.91 -19.00
C ILE A 64 38.91 -18.46 -19.05
N GLN A 65 37.86 -18.15 -18.28
CA GLN A 65 37.48 -16.78 -17.98
C GLN A 65 38.18 -16.32 -16.71
N ILE A 66 39.08 -15.34 -16.84
CA ILE A 66 39.70 -14.68 -15.69
C ILE A 66 38.65 -13.91 -14.89
N ARG A 67 38.71 -14.02 -13.56
CA ARG A 67 37.88 -13.23 -12.62
C ARG A 67 38.77 -12.53 -11.61
N GLU A 68 38.30 -11.40 -11.10
CA GLU A 68 39.01 -10.68 -10.04
C GLU A 68 39.21 -11.56 -8.80
N CYS A 69 40.42 -11.51 -8.25
CA CYS A 69 40.81 -12.32 -7.10
C CYS A 69 41.61 -11.53 -6.08
N ILE A 70 41.67 -12.10 -4.88
CA ILE A 70 42.54 -11.72 -3.79
C ILE A 70 43.62 -12.79 -3.71
N VAL A 71 44.88 -12.36 -3.79
CA VAL A 71 46.05 -13.22 -3.68
C VAL A 71 46.65 -13.01 -2.29
N ASP A 72 46.58 -14.03 -1.46
CA ASP A 72 47.18 -14.03 -0.13
C ASP A 72 48.55 -14.71 -0.19
N LYS A 73 49.60 -13.96 0.17
CA LYS A 73 51.00 -14.38 0.20
C LYS A 73 51.55 -14.43 1.63
N THR A 74 50.69 -14.33 2.65
CA THR A 74 51.11 -14.33 4.06
C THR A 74 51.51 -15.72 4.57
N GLY A 75 51.00 -16.78 3.93
CA GLY A 75 51.33 -18.17 4.24
C GLY A 75 52.50 -18.75 3.42
N PRO A 76 52.91 -20.00 3.71
CA PRO A 76 53.97 -20.70 2.97
C PRO A 76 53.56 -21.08 1.54
N VAL A 77 52.27 -21.02 1.22
CA VAL A 77 51.71 -21.30 -0.10
C VAL A 77 50.82 -20.12 -0.50
N GLU A 78 50.96 -19.66 -1.74
CA GLU A 78 50.11 -18.61 -2.30
C GLU A 78 48.67 -19.13 -2.47
N VAL A 79 47.72 -18.46 -1.82
CA VAL A 79 46.28 -18.79 -1.88
C VAL A 79 45.55 -17.75 -2.70
N VAL A 80 44.77 -18.21 -3.68
CA VAL A 80 43.98 -17.34 -4.54
C VAL A 80 42.50 -17.57 -4.30
N SER A 81 41.79 -16.50 -3.97
CA SER A 81 40.34 -16.52 -3.71
C SER A 81 39.62 -15.51 -4.59
N PRO A 82 38.38 -15.79 -5.04
CA PRO A 82 37.63 -14.85 -5.87
C PRO A 82 37.23 -13.61 -5.06
N ARG A 83 37.30 -12.42 -5.68
CA ARG A 83 36.85 -11.16 -5.06
C ARG A 83 35.32 -11.09 -5.10
N LEU A 84 34.68 -11.78 -4.16
CA LEU A 84 33.22 -11.86 -4.00
C LEU A 84 32.83 -11.48 -2.57
N PRO A 85 31.58 -11.03 -2.34
CA PRO A 85 31.07 -10.84 -0.99
C PRO A 85 31.22 -12.13 -0.17
N PRO A 86 31.64 -12.07 1.12
CA PRO A 86 31.88 -13.26 1.94
C PRO A 86 30.69 -14.23 1.97
N ILE A 87 29.46 -13.70 2.07
CA ILE A 87 28.24 -14.50 2.05
C ILE A 87 28.07 -15.34 0.77
N VAL A 88 28.55 -14.85 -0.37
CA VAL A 88 28.46 -15.58 -1.64
C VAL A 88 29.48 -16.71 -1.67
N GLN A 89 30.68 -16.47 -1.14
CA GLN A 89 31.71 -17.50 -1.00
C GLN A 89 31.22 -18.62 -0.08
N GLU A 90 30.61 -18.25 1.04
CA GLU A 90 30.04 -19.19 2.00
C GLU A 90 28.93 -20.05 1.39
N VAL A 91 27.93 -19.44 0.73
CA VAL A 91 26.87 -20.22 0.07
C VAL A 91 27.44 -21.16 -0.98
N THR A 92 28.49 -20.75 -1.71
CA THR A 92 29.16 -21.63 -2.66
C THR A 92 29.86 -22.82 -2.00
N ALA A 93 30.50 -22.62 -0.84
CA ALA A 93 31.11 -23.71 -0.08
C ALA A 93 30.05 -24.68 0.47
N VAL A 94 29.01 -24.14 1.12
CA VAL A 94 27.91 -24.93 1.70
C VAL A 94 27.19 -25.76 0.63
N LEU A 95 26.87 -25.18 -0.53
CA LEU A 95 26.23 -25.94 -1.61
C LEU A 95 27.11 -27.06 -2.18
N ARG A 96 28.45 -26.92 -2.13
CA ARG A 96 29.37 -27.98 -2.55
C ARG A 96 29.39 -29.13 -1.54
N GLU A 97 29.50 -28.80 -0.25
CA GLU A 97 29.46 -29.78 0.84
C GLU A 97 28.13 -30.52 0.87
N TRP A 98 27.02 -29.78 0.85
CA TRP A 98 25.67 -30.34 0.80
C TRP A 98 25.40 -31.12 -0.47
N GLY A 99 26.05 -30.80 -1.60
CA GLY A 99 25.95 -31.59 -2.83
C GLY A 99 26.52 -33.01 -2.67
N ILE A 100 27.55 -33.18 -1.86
CA ILE A 100 28.10 -34.52 -1.52
C ILE A 100 27.11 -35.24 -0.59
N LEU A 101 26.60 -34.55 0.43
CA LEU A 101 25.61 -35.10 1.35
C LEU A 101 24.31 -35.51 0.64
N LEU A 102 23.83 -34.71 -0.33
CA LEU A 102 22.63 -34.99 -1.10
C LEU A 102 22.74 -36.32 -1.87
N ARG A 103 23.91 -36.60 -2.44
CA ARG A 103 24.16 -37.89 -3.11
C ARG A 103 24.13 -39.05 -2.11
N LYS A 104 24.71 -38.86 -0.92
CA LYS A 104 24.68 -39.86 0.14
C LYS A 104 23.25 -40.16 0.60
N LEU A 105 22.47 -39.12 0.94
CA LEU A 105 21.07 -39.26 1.38
C LEU A 105 20.18 -39.91 0.31
N TYR A 106 20.45 -39.63 -0.98
CA TYR A 106 19.75 -40.29 -2.08
C TYR A 106 20.00 -41.80 -2.12
N LEU A 107 21.25 -42.23 -1.97
CA LEU A 107 21.62 -43.65 -1.93
C LEU A 107 21.03 -44.36 -0.71
N GLU A 108 20.99 -43.67 0.43
CA GLU A 108 20.45 -44.17 1.70
C GLU A 108 18.91 -44.10 1.78
N ARG A 109 18.24 -43.47 0.79
CA ARG A 109 16.79 -43.21 0.76
C ARG A 109 16.27 -42.49 2.02
N ASP A 110 17.07 -41.55 2.53
CA ASP A 110 16.73 -40.78 3.72
C ASP A 110 15.60 -39.76 3.43
N LYS A 111 14.68 -39.60 4.38
CA LYS A 111 13.56 -38.65 4.28
C LYS A 111 14.00 -37.18 4.19
N ASN A 112 15.23 -36.88 4.60
CA ASN A 112 15.80 -35.55 4.54
C ASN A 112 16.32 -35.17 3.15
N PHE A 113 16.30 -36.08 2.17
CA PHE A 113 16.75 -35.81 0.80
C PHE A 113 16.00 -34.64 0.16
N ASP A 114 14.66 -34.67 0.17
CA ASP A 114 13.84 -33.63 -0.46
C ASP A 114 14.03 -32.28 0.25
N PHE A 115 14.07 -32.29 1.58
CA PHE A 115 14.32 -31.10 2.38
C PHE A 115 15.68 -30.47 2.06
N LEU A 116 16.74 -31.27 1.94
CA LEU A 116 18.07 -30.78 1.55
C LEU A 116 18.05 -30.20 0.14
N LYS A 117 17.44 -30.90 -0.82
CA LYS A 117 17.36 -30.49 -2.22
C LYS A 117 16.64 -29.15 -2.39
N GLU A 118 15.47 -28.99 -1.76
CA GLU A 118 14.70 -27.74 -1.81
C GLU A 118 15.48 -26.59 -1.19
N THR A 119 16.08 -26.82 -0.01
CA THR A 119 16.91 -25.82 0.67
C THR A 119 18.11 -25.39 -0.19
N MET A 120 18.76 -26.32 -0.89
CA MET A 120 19.85 -26.00 -1.82
C MET A 120 19.38 -25.13 -2.99
N LEU A 121 18.19 -25.38 -3.56
CA LEU A 121 17.62 -24.58 -4.64
C LEU A 121 17.27 -23.15 -4.17
N GLU A 122 16.71 -23.02 -2.96
CA GLU A 122 16.44 -21.74 -2.33
C GLU A 122 17.72 -20.93 -2.11
N LEU A 123 18.75 -21.54 -1.52
CA LEU A 123 20.06 -20.89 -1.32
C LEU A 123 20.68 -20.45 -2.66
N HIS A 124 20.58 -21.29 -3.70
CA HIS A 124 21.05 -20.93 -5.03
C HIS A 124 20.28 -19.74 -5.62
N ALA A 125 18.96 -19.66 -5.43
CA ALA A 125 18.15 -18.52 -5.86
C ALA A 125 18.53 -17.23 -5.10
N MET A 126 18.70 -17.30 -3.78
CA MET A 126 19.13 -16.16 -2.96
C MET A 126 20.53 -15.68 -3.35
N ARG A 127 21.47 -16.60 -3.63
CA ARG A 127 22.80 -16.27 -4.14
C ARG A 127 22.74 -15.49 -5.46
N ARG A 128 21.87 -15.89 -6.40
CA ARG A 128 21.66 -15.15 -7.66
C ARG A 128 21.16 -13.73 -7.40
N LYS A 129 20.26 -13.53 -6.43
CA LYS A 129 19.77 -12.19 -6.05
C LYS A 129 20.90 -11.32 -5.49
N VAL A 130 21.71 -11.85 -4.56
CA VAL A 130 22.87 -11.12 -3.99
C VAL A 130 23.86 -10.70 -5.08
N LEU A 131 24.13 -11.58 -6.05
CA LEU A 131 25.03 -11.29 -7.17
C LEU A 131 24.48 -10.31 -8.21
N SER A 132 23.17 -10.03 -8.20
CA SER A 132 22.55 -9.12 -9.17
C SER A 132 23.02 -7.65 -9.01
N GLY A 133 23.50 -7.28 -7.81
CA GLY A 133 24.03 -5.94 -7.51
C GLY A 133 23.00 -4.80 -7.54
N LYS A 134 21.72 -5.08 -7.79
CA LYS A 134 20.65 -4.08 -7.95
C LYS A 134 19.80 -3.86 -6.68
N LEU A 135 20.21 -4.43 -5.55
CA LEU A 135 19.42 -4.44 -4.33
C LEU A 135 19.80 -3.27 -3.40
N PRO A 136 18.84 -2.55 -2.82
CA PRO A 136 19.08 -1.62 -1.73
C PRO A 136 19.81 -2.29 -0.55
N VAL A 137 20.51 -1.49 0.26
CA VAL A 137 21.32 -1.98 1.40
C VAL A 137 20.46 -2.76 2.41
N ASP A 138 19.24 -2.30 2.67
CA ASP A 138 18.32 -2.93 3.61
C ASP A 138 17.79 -4.28 3.10
N GLU A 139 17.47 -4.38 1.81
CA GLU A 139 17.09 -5.66 1.19
C GLU A 139 18.25 -6.65 1.18
N LEU A 140 19.46 -6.17 0.86
CA LEU A 140 20.66 -7.00 0.90
C LEU A 140 20.92 -7.55 2.31
N LYS A 141 20.71 -6.74 3.35
CA LYS A 141 20.82 -7.17 4.75
C LYS A 141 19.80 -8.27 5.09
N LYS A 142 18.53 -8.10 4.69
CA LYS A 142 17.48 -9.11 4.89
C LYS A 142 17.82 -10.43 4.19
N ILE A 143 18.29 -10.38 2.93
CA ILE A 143 18.66 -11.59 2.18
C ILE A 143 19.87 -12.29 2.82
N LYS A 144 20.89 -11.54 3.28
CA LYS A 144 22.03 -12.11 4.01
C LYS A 144 21.58 -12.87 5.25
N GLN A 145 20.73 -12.26 6.08
CA GLN A 145 20.19 -12.90 7.28
C GLN A 145 19.33 -14.14 6.95
N GLY A 146 18.56 -14.09 5.85
CA GLY A 146 17.80 -15.23 5.36
C GLY A 146 18.68 -16.41 4.95
N ILE A 147 19.78 -16.13 4.23
CA ILE A 147 20.77 -17.14 3.82
C ILE A 147 21.39 -17.82 5.04
N THR A 148 21.94 -17.04 5.98
CA THR A 148 22.64 -17.59 7.16
C THR A 148 21.71 -18.43 8.01
N ARG A 149 20.48 -17.94 8.26
CA ARG A 149 19.47 -18.68 9.03
C ARG A 149 19.14 -20.02 8.38
N ARG A 150 18.99 -20.07 7.05
CA ARG A 150 18.63 -21.29 6.34
C ARG A 150 19.75 -22.32 6.37
N ILE A 151 21.01 -21.87 6.29
CA ILE A 151 22.20 -22.71 6.48
C ILE A 151 22.20 -23.32 7.88
N ASP A 152 22.09 -22.48 8.91
CA ASP A 152 22.21 -22.90 10.30
C ASP A 152 21.05 -23.85 10.70
N GLN A 153 19.83 -23.62 10.19
CA GLN A 153 18.68 -24.51 10.42
C GLN A 153 18.86 -25.90 9.81
N LEU A 154 19.37 -25.99 8.59
CA LEU A 154 19.57 -27.28 7.95
C LEU A 154 20.75 -28.02 8.57
N ASN A 155 21.83 -27.31 8.93
CA ASN A 155 22.95 -27.90 9.66
C ASN A 155 22.49 -28.46 11.00
N ALA A 156 21.71 -27.71 11.78
CA ALA A 156 21.14 -28.20 13.05
C ALA A 156 20.32 -29.49 12.84
N LYS A 157 19.41 -29.48 11.87
CA LYS A 157 18.52 -30.63 11.60
C LYS A 157 19.28 -31.89 11.13
N LEU A 158 20.36 -31.72 10.39
CA LEU A 158 21.21 -32.81 9.92
C LEU A 158 22.33 -33.18 10.90
N GLY A 159 22.41 -32.51 12.06
CA GLY A 159 23.49 -32.72 13.03
C GLY A 159 24.87 -32.34 12.50
N LEU A 160 24.95 -31.36 11.60
CA LEU A 160 26.18 -30.80 11.05
C LEU A 160 26.70 -29.65 11.93
N ASP A 161 27.98 -29.30 11.75
CA ASP A 161 28.61 -28.22 12.49
C ASP A 161 27.95 -26.86 12.22
N LEU A 162 27.76 -26.10 13.30
CA LEU A 162 27.18 -24.76 13.27
C LEU A 162 28.28 -23.70 13.27
N VAL A 163 28.14 -22.70 12.39
CA VAL A 163 29.07 -21.59 12.29
C VAL A 163 28.62 -20.44 13.19
N VAL A 164 29.51 -19.92 14.02
CA VAL A 164 29.20 -18.82 14.95
C VAL A 164 29.29 -17.48 14.22
N ARG A 165 28.24 -16.66 14.33
CA ARG A 165 28.08 -15.40 13.59
C ARG A 165 27.86 -14.19 14.49
N ASP A 166 28.18 -13.01 13.98
CA ASP A 166 27.80 -11.73 14.59
C ASP A 166 26.33 -11.33 14.28
N GLU A 167 25.86 -10.22 14.86
CA GLU A 167 24.50 -9.69 14.63
C GLU A 167 24.22 -9.28 13.17
N SER A 168 25.28 -9.07 12.38
CA SER A 168 25.20 -8.72 10.96
C SER A 168 25.25 -9.95 10.04
N GLY A 169 25.38 -11.14 10.59
CA GLY A 169 25.46 -12.41 9.87
C GLY A 169 26.86 -12.76 9.34
N ASN A 170 27.91 -12.04 9.74
CA ASN A 170 29.28 -12.38 9.37
C ASN A 170 29.84 -13.46 10.29
N ILE A 171 30.71 -14.32 9.75
CA ILE A 171 31.40 -15.37 10.51
C ILE A 171 32.40 -14.71 11.49
N LEU A 172 32.35 -15.12 12.76
CA LEU A 172 33.29 -14.61 13.77
C LEU A 172 34.67 -15.24 13.58
N ASN A 173 35.72 -14.42 13.62
CA ASN A 173 37.10 -14.90 13.57
C ASN A 173 37.55 -15.40 14.96
N PRO A 174 37.89 -16.70 15.14
CA PRO A 174 38.35 -17.24 16.42
C PRO A 174 39.68 -16.66 16.91
N ALA A 175 40.54 -16.17 16.01
CA ALA A 175 41.84 -15.60 16.38
C ALA A 175 41.73 -14.21 17.03
N ILE A 176 40.61 -13.51 16.80
CA ILE A 176 40.36 -12.14 17.29
C ILE A 176 39.31 -12.15 18.40
N THR A 177 38.43 -13.15 18.42
CA THR A 177 37.31 -13.23 19.36
C THR A 177 37.71 -14.04 20.59
N SER A 178 37.56 -13.47 21.79
CA SER A 178 37.78 -14.20 23.06
C SER A 178 36.95 -15.49 23.11
N ALA A 179 37.55 -16.57 23.63
CA ALA A 179 36.88 -17.87 23.78
C ALA A 179 35.55 -17.78 24.55
N VAL A 180 35.48 -16.94 25.59
CA VAL A 180 34.23 -16.73 26.36
C VAL A 180 33.16 -16.06 25.52
N LYS A 181 33.54 -15.08 24.69
CA LYS A 181 32.63 -14.38 23.79
C LYS A 181 32.12 -15.32 22.69
N LEU A 182 33.00 -16.14 22.12
CA LEU A 182 32.65 -17.14 21.11
C LEU A 182 31.68 -18.19 21.68
N PHE A 183 31.94 -18.66 22.91
CA PHE A 183 31.04 -19.59 23.61
C PHE A 183 29.65 -18.99 23.85
N ARG A 184 29.55 -17.72 24.26
CA ARG A 184 28.26 -17.03 24.41
C ARG A 184 27.49 -16.93 23.10
N TYR A 185 28.15 -16.52 22.00
CA TYR A 185 27.50 -16.48 20.69
C TYR A 185 27.07 -17.87 20.19
N HIS A 186 27.85 -18.91 20.50
CA HIS A 186 27.48 -20.28 20.19
C HIS A 186 26.25 -20.73 20.98
N LEU A 187 26.19 -20.45 22.29
CA LEU A 187 25.00 -20.72 23.12
C LEU A 187 23.78 -19.97 22.60
N ASP A 188 23.90 -18.68 22.29
CA ASP A 188 22.81 -17.88 21.74
C ASP A 188 22.32 -18.42 20.39
N ALA A 189 23.23 -18.85 19.51
CA ALA A 189 22.89 -19.45 18.23
C ALA A 189 22.19 -20.80 18.40
N SER A 190 22.73 -21.66 19.28
CA SER A 190 22.16 -22.97 19.60
C SER A 190 20.78 -22.84 20.27
N GLU A 191 20.59 -21.87 21.17
CA GLU A 191 19.31 -21.60 21.82
C GLU A 191 18.26 -21.06 20.82
N LYS A 192 18.68 -20.20 19.89
CA LYS A 192 17.81 -19.74 18.78
C LYS A 192 17.38 -20.88 17.86
N LEU A 193 18.23 -21.89 17.69
CA LEU A 193 17.93 -23.07 16.87
C LEU A 193 17.08 -24.11 17.63
N SER A 194 17.37 -24.35 18.92
CA SER A 194 16.65 -25.35 19.75
C SER A 194 15.24 -24.90 20.16
N LYS A 195 15.05 -23.59 20.40
CA LYS A 195 13.72 -22.98 20.49
C LYS A 195 12.94 -23.05 19.17
N GLY A 196 13.62 -23.38 18.07
CA GLY A 196 13.00 -23.70 16.78
C GLY A 196 12.61 -25.17 16.61
N GLU A 197 13.11 -26.10 17.44
CA GLU A 197 12.88 -27.56 17.30
C GLU A 197 11.91 -28.17 18.34
N SER A 198 11.75 -27.56 19.51
CA SER A 198 10.71 -27.96 20.51
C SER A 198 9.37 -27.27 20.30
N SER A 199 9.28 -26.45 19.26
CA SER A 199 8.04 -26.08 18.62
C SER A 199 8.03 -26.77 17.26
N THR A 200 7.13 -27.73 17.02
CA THR A 200 6.32 -27.54 15.80
C THR A 200 5.86 -26.09 15.88
N PRO A 201 6.25 -25.22 14.94
CA PRO A 201 5.46 -24.04 14.79
C PRO A 201 4.14 -24.54 14.20
N GLU A 202 3.17 -24.86 15.06
CA GLU A 202 2.00 -23.99 15.03
C GLU A 202 2.59 -22.59 15.02
N GLU A 203 2.64 -21.95 13.84
CA GLU A 203 3.23 -20.64 13.58
C GLU A 203 3.36 -19.81 14.86
N GLY A 204 4.52 -20.00 15.50
CA GLY A 204 4.82 -19.73 16.90
C GLY A 204 5.70 -18.49 17.09
N HIS A 205 5.73 -17.63 16.06
CA HIS A 205 5.37 -16.26 16.39
C HIS A 205 4.10 -16.36 17.28
N PRO A 206 3.68 -15.43 18.16
CA PRO A 206 2.25 -15.15 18.03
C PRO A 206 2.14 -14.90 16.53
N ARG A 207 1.62 -15.81 15.66
CA ARG A 207 1.39 -15.57 14.21
C ARG A 207 1.23 -14.09 14.16
N ARG A 208 2.18 -13.31 13.65
CA ARG A 208 2.31 -11.91 14.11
C ARG A 208 1.03 -11.21 13.72
N LYS A 209 -0.06 -11.28 14.52
CA LYS A 209 -1.38 -11.69 13.95
C LYS A 209 -1.56 -10.84 12.73
N PRO A 210 -1.36 -11.35 11.49
CA PRO A 210 -1.49 -10.43 10.37
C PRO A 210 -2.93 -9.92 10.33
N HIS A 211 -3.84 -10.67 10.97
CA HIS A 211 -5.25 -10.40 11.22
C HIS A 211 -5.59 -9.13 12.04
N LEU A 212 -4.67 -8.20 12.24
CA LEU A 212 -5.00 -6.94 12.91
C LEU A 212 -5.57 -5.91 11.92
N SER A 213 -5.23 -6.00 10.64
CA SER A 213 -5.78 -5.14 9.60
C SER A 213 -6.20 -5.91 8.35
N TRP A 214 -7.36 -5.56 7.84
CA TRP A 214 -7.94 -6.01 6.59
C TRP A 214 -7.91 -4.85 5.61
N THR A 215 -7.62 -5.18 4.37
CA THR A 215 -7.72 -4.23 3.26
C THR A 215 -8.70 -4.78 2.24
N ILE A 216 -9.64 -3.94 1.81
CA ILE A 216 -10.63 -4.26 0.79
C ILE A 216 -10.25 -3.49 -0.47
N LEU A 217 -9.89 -4.20 -1.52
CA LEU A 217 -9.79 -3.63 -2.87
C LEU A 217 -11.19 -3.56 -3.46
N PHE A 218 -11.66 -2.33 -3.66
CA PHE A 218 -12.91 -2.01 -4.30
C PHE A 218 -12.64 -1.62 -5.75
N SER A 219 -13.28 -2.30 -6.70
CA SER A 219 -13.11 -2.03 -8.15
C SER A 219 -14.46 -1.81 -8.80
N ILE A 220 -14.66 -0.66 -9.42
CA ILE A 220 -15.90 -0.38 -10.17
C ILE A 220 -15.77 -0.97 -11.56
N LYS A 221 -16.77 -1.77 -11.96
CA LYS A 221 -16.87 -2.36 -13.30
C LYS A 221 -17.74 -1.51 -14.22
N ASN A 222 -18.82 -0.91 -13.70
CA ASN A 222 -19.72 -0.08 -14.50
C ASN A 222 -20.50 0.92 -13.63
N ILE A 223 -20.80 2.10 -14.16
CA ILE A 223 -21.62 3.13 -13.50
C ILE A 223 -22.79 3.45 -14.44
N ILE A 224 -24.01 3.21 -13.96
CA ILE A 224 -25.25 3.45 -14.71
C ILE A 224 -25.97 4.59 -14.01
N ILE A 225 -25.46 5.81 -14.12
CA ILE A 225 -26.08 7.01 -13.53
C ILE A 225 -26.20 8.08 -14.62
N LYS A 226 -27.44 8.50 -14.90
CA LYS A 226 -27.72 9.53 -15.90
C LYS A 226 -28.08 10.82 -15.19
N VAL A 227 -27.11 11.72 -15.03
CA VAL A 227 -27.32 13.07 -14.50
C VAL A 227 -27.05 14.06 -15.64
N PRO A 228 -27.91 15.05 -15.90
CA PRO A 228 -27.71 16.04 -16.97
C PRO A 228 -26.69 17.15 -16.62
N GLU A 229 -25.94 17.01 -15.53
CA GLU A 229 -24.98 17.98 -15.02
C GLU A 229 -23.70 17.26 -14.55
N ASP A 230 -22.59 17.99 -14.50
CA ASP A 230 -21.36 17.51 -13.86
C ASP A 230 -21.64 17.09 -12.42
N THR A 231 -21.17 15.91 -12.04
CA THR A 231 -21.56 15.22 -10.82
C THR A 231 -20.32 14.68 -10.12
N GLU A 232 -20.35 14.68 -8.80
CA GLU A 232 -19.38 14.05 -7.93
C GLU A 232 -20.06 12.87 -7.22
N ILE A 233 -19.48 11.69 -7.38
CA ILE A 233 -19.89 10.47 -6.67
C ILE A 233 -18.87 10.23 -5.58
N SER A 234 -19.31 10.24 -4.33
CA SER A 234 -18.50 9.80 -3.20
C SER A 234 -18.92 8.39 -2.80
N LEU A 235 -17.97 7.53 -2.41
CA LEU A 235 -18.23 6.17 -1.92
C LEU A 235 -17.39 5.91 -0.67
N GLY A 236 -18.01 5.49 0.43
CA GLY A 236 -17.29 5.14 1.65
C GLY A 236 -17.91 3.91 2.33
N LEU A 237 -17.12 3.28 3.20
CA LEU A 237 -17.64 2.24 4.09
C LEU A 237 -18.19 2.88 5.36
N TYR A 238 -19.34 2.39 5.80
CA TYR A 238 -20.05 2.84 7.00
C TYR A 238 -20.38 1.63 7.88
N ILE A 239 -20.47 1.88 9.19
CA ILE A 239 -20.94 0.91 10.18
C ILE A 239 -22.25 1.37 10.81
N GLY A 240 -23.03 0.41 11.32
CA GLY A 240 -24.33 0.68 11.94
C GLY A 240 -25.48 0.63 10.95
N ASP A 241 -26.71 0.58 11.45
CA ASP A 241 -27.89 0.42 10.60
C ASP A 241 -28.36 1.80 10.04
N PRO A 242 -28.23 2.05 8.73
CA PRO A 242 -28.69 3.29 8.10
C PRO A 242 -30.22 3.43 8.12
N ARG A 243 -30.97 2.33 8.30
CA ARG A 243 -32.43 2.37 8.45
C ARG A 243 -32.86 2.91 9.80
N GLU A 244 -32.03 2.72 10.82
CA GLU A 244 -32.26 3.30 12.15
C GLU A 244 -31.77 4.75 12.24
N GLY A 245 -30.91 5.19 11.31
CA GLY A 245 -30.22 6.48 11.34
C GLY A 245 -29.01 6.49 12.28
N ARG A 246 -28.35 5.33 12.43
CA ARG A 246 -27.19 5.11 13.32
C ARG A 246 -25.91 4.86 12.53
N GLU A 247 -25.88 5.24 11.26
CA GLU A 247 -24.72 5.09 10.41
C GLU A 247 -23.56 5.96 10.91
N GLN A 248 -22.36 5.38 10.90
CA GLN A 248 -21.12 6.09 11.20
C GLN A 248 -20.10 5.80 10.09
N PRO A 249 -19.43 6.84 9.56
CA PRO A 249 -18.42 6.63 8.53
C PRO A 249 -17.25 5.85 9.13
N LEU A 250 -16.83 4.78 8.43
CA LEU A 250 -15.69 3.95 8.82
C LEU A 250 -14.41 4.41 8.13
N THR A 251 -14.49 4.78 6.85
CA THR A 251 -13.34 5.14 6.01
C THR A 251 -13.47 6.51 5.37
N GLU A 252 -12.36 7.04 4.87
CA GLU A 252 -12.38 8.14 3.90
C GLU A 252 -13.23 7.77 2.68
N SER A 253 -13.84 8.77 2.06
CA SER A 253 -14.64 8.59 0.86
C SER A 253 -13.75 8.56 -0.39
N PHE A 254 -14.03 7.62 -1.29
CA PHE A 254 -13.51 7.57 -2.65
C PHE A 254 -14.32 8.50 -3.54
N ILE A 255 -13.67 9.55 -4.06
CA ILE A 255 -14.33 10.59 -4.85
C ILE A 255 -14.10 10.36 -6.34
N ILE A 256 -15.19 10.32 -7.11
CA ILE A 256 -15.20 10.07 -8.55
C ILE A 256 -15.95 11.21 -9.27
N PRO A 257 -15.31 11.94 -10.18
CA PRO A 257 -16.00 12.86 -11.06
C PRO A 257 -16.82 12.08 -12.12
N TRP A 258 -18.04 12.52 -12.40
CA TRP A 258 -18.98 11.90 -13.33
C TRP A 258 -19.69 12.96 -14.16
N THR A 259 -19.68 12.85 -15.48
CA THR A 259 -20.22 13.87 -16.41
C THR A 259 -21.51 13.40 -17.10
N ASP A 260 -22.22 14.34 -17.72
CA ASP A 260 -23.51 14.14 -18.41
C ASP A 260 -23.42 13.27 -19.69
N VAL A 261 -22.30 13.32 -20.39
CA VAL A 261 -21.98 12.44 -21.53
C VAL A 261 -21.52 11.03 -21.08
N GLY A 262 -21.42 10.80 -19.76
CA GLY A 262 -20.71 9.64 -19.21
C GLY A 262 -19.21 9.72 -19.53
N TYR A 263 -18.55 8.57 -19.69
CA TYR A 263 -17.12 8.50 -20.02
C TYR A 263 -16.93 7.93 -21.43
N THR A 264 -17.08 8.75 -22.45
CA THR A 264 -16.69 8.38 -23.82
C THR A 264 -15.33 9.03 -24.08
N HIS A 265 -14.24 8.27 -24.04
CA HIS A 265 -13.05 8.37 -24.93
C HIS A 265 -11.78 7.69 -24.38
N ASP A 266 -11.69 7.31 -23.10
CA ASP A 266 -10.48 6.66 -22.53
C ASP A 266 -10.79 5.30 -21.88
N LEU A 267 -10.39 4.20 -22.52
CA LEU A 267 -10.56 2.86 -21.97
C LEU A 267 -9.71 2.63 -20.70
N THR A 268 -8.69 3.47 -20.46
CA THR A 268 -7.79 3.34 -19.31
C THR A 268 -8.38 3.83 -17.99
N PHE A 269 -9.48 4.58 -18.02
CA PHE A 269 -10.11 5.17 -16.83
C PHE A 269 -10.84 4.13 -15.96
N LEU A 270 -11.40 3.07 -16.56
CA LEU A 270 -12.03 1.99 -15.78
C LEU A 270 -11.00 1.26 -14.91
N ASP A 271 -9.77 1.09 -15.40
CA ASP A 271 -8.68 0.52 -14.61
C ASP A 271 -8.25 1.41 -13.44
N GLU A 272 -8.60 2.70 -13.47
CA GLU A 272 -8.35 3.68 -12.40
C GLU A 272 -9.49 3.80 -11.39
N LEU A 273 -10.66 3.19 -11.65
CA LEU A 273 -11.77 3.17 -10.69
C LEU A 273 -11.61 2.06 -9.64
N LYS A 274 -10.40 1.99 -9.08
CA LYS A 274 -10.04 1.08 -8.00
C LYS A 274 -9.67 1.92 -6.77
N CYS A 275 -10.04 1.44 -5.59
CA CYS A 275 -9.70 2.07 -4.31
C CYS A 275 -9.40 0.99 -3.27
N LEU A 276 -8.39 1.23 -2.44
CA LEU A 276 -8.06 0.36 -1.30
C LEU A 276 -8.63 0.96 -0.03
N PHE A 277 -9.65 0.32 0.55
CA PHE A 277 -10.09 0.61 1.91
C PHE A 277 -9.19 -0.17 2.88
N THR A 278 -8.39 0.51 3.70
CA THR A 278 -7.39 -0.13 4.57
C THR A 278 -7.59 0.22 6.05
N ASP A 279 -6.73 -0.34 6.91
CA ASP A 279 -6.79 -0.20 8.37
C ASP A 279 -8.10 -0.71 9.02
N LEU A 280 -8.78 -1.65 8.36
CA LEU A 280 -10.03 -2.22 8.86
C LEU A 280 -9.73 -3.34 9.85
N ASN A 281 -10.22 -3.25 11.08
CA ASN A 281 -9.94 -4.26 12.09
C ASN A 281 -10.95 -5.44 12.02
N THR A 282 -10.52 -6.59 12.56
CA THR A 282 -11.36 -7.80 12.61
C THR A 282 -12.63 -7.58 13.44
N HIS A 283 -12.51 -6.92 14.60
CA HIS A 283 -13.63 -6.72 15.53
C HIS A 283 -14.72 -5.81 14.94
N THR A 284 -14.38 -4.68 14.32
CA THR A 284 -15.39 -3.79 13.73
C THR A 284 -16.12 -4.46 12.57
N LEU A 285 -15.41 -5.25 11.75
CA LEU A 285 -16.02 -5.98 10.63
C LEU A 285 -16.90 -7.16 11.05
N ASP A 286 -16.63 -7.81 12.20
CA ASP A 286 -17.42 -8.96 12.67
C ASP A 286 -18.61 -8.55 13.54
N SER A 287 -18.46 -7.50 14.35
CA SER A 287 -19.47 -7.08 15.32
C SER A 287 -20.49 -6.07 14.77
N ASN A 288 -20.22 -5.45 13.62
CA ASN A 288 -21.09 -4.43 13.03
C ASN A 288 -21.54 -4.82 11.63
N GLN A 289 -22.71 -4.31 11.23
CA GLN A 289 -23.13 -4.32 9.83
C GLN A 289 -22.29 -3.29 9.06
N VAL A 290 -21.74 -3.71 7.92
CA VAL A 290 -20.90 -2.89 7.06
C VAL A 290 -21.66 -2.56 5.79
N TRP A 291 -21.86 -1.27 5.55
CA TRP A 291 -22.58 -0.74 4.40
C TRP A 291 -21.63 0.02 3.49
N LEU A 292 -21.81 -0.15 2.18
CA LEU A 292 -21.29 0.80 1.20
C LEU A 292 -22.32 1.91 1.04
N ILE A 293 -21.95 3.13 1.41
CA ILE A 293 -22.80 4.31 1.23
C ILE A 293 -22.05 5.32 0.37
N GLY A 294 -22.74 5.85 -0.63
CA GLY A 294 -22.25 6.91 -1.46
C GLY A 294 -23.24 8.04 -1.63
N THR A 295 -22.73 9.25 -1.81
CA THR A 295 -23.57 10.41 -2.16
C THR A 295 -23.28 10.84 -3.58
N VAL A 296 -24.35 11.15 -4.31
CA VAL A 296 -24.29 11.69 -5.67
C VAL A 296 -24.67 13.16 -5.58
N ILE A 297 -23.73 14.02 -5.93
CA ILE A 297 -23.82 15.46 -5.78
C ILE A 297 -23.63 16.10 -7.15
N ARG A 298 -24.62 16.84 -7.61
CA ARG A 298 -24.55 17.58 -8.88
C ARG A 298 -23.94 18.97 -8.65
N HIS A 299 -23.12 19.42 -9.59
CA HIS A 299 -22.50 20.73 -9.64
C HIS A 299 -23.24 21.62 -10.63
N GLY A 300 -23.84 22.71 -10.14
CA GLY A 300 -24.59 23.61 -11.01
C GLY A 300 -24.96 24.94 -10.35
N CYS A 301 -25.82 25.71 -11.00
CA CYS A 301 -26.44 26.90 -10.41
C CYS A 301 -27.64 26.48 -9.55
N MET A 302 -28.08 27.30 -8.59
CA MET A 302 -29.26 26.98 -7.77
C MET A 302 -30.54 26.82 -8.61
N ALA A 303 -30.70 27.58 -9.69
CA ALA A 303 -31.82 27.44 -10.62
C ALA A 303 -31.55 26.34 -11.67
N VAL A 304 -32.50 25.44 -11.84
CA VAL A 304 -32.52 24.50 -12.98
C VAL A 304 -32.80 25.32 -14.24
N LYS A 305 -31.79 25.50 -15.09
CA LYS A 305 -32.07 25.98 -16.46
C LYS A 305 -32.60 24.79 -17.24
N GLU A 306 -33.90 24.77 -17.53
CA GLU A 306 -34.38 23.94 -18.63
C GLU A 306 -33.63 24.39 -19.90
N MET A 307 -32.86 23.48 -20.50
CA MET A 307 -32.26 23.73 -21.81
C MET A 307 -33.39 23.75 -22.84
N ASP A 308 -33.88 24.94 -23.19
CA ASP A 308 -34.75 25.14 -24.34
C ASP A 308 -33.94 24.77 -25.61
N PRO A 309 -34.30 23.70 -26.35
CA PRO A 309 -33.49 23.18 -27.47
C PRO A 309 -33.28 24.20 -28.60
N ARG A 310 -34.03 25.31 -28.59
CA ARG A 310 -34.04 26.33 -29.64
C ARG A 310 -32.99 27.43 -29.48
N LYS A 311 -32.23 27.46 -28.38
CA LYS A 311 -31.16 28.47 -28.17
C LYS A 311 -29.74 27.97 -28.45
N SER A 312 -29.57 26.71 -28.87
CA SER A 312 -28.24 26.08 -29.06
C SER A 312 -27.45 26.59 -30.28
N MET A 313 -28.01 27.43 -31.15
CA MET A 313 -27.33 27.88 -32.39
C MET A 313 -26.89 29.35 -32.42
N ALA A 314 -27.07 30.13 -31.36
CA ALA A 314 -26.63 31.52 -31.33
C ALA A 314 -25.88 31.84 -30.03
N GLY A 315 -24.60 31.45 -29.98
CA GLY A 315 -23.75 31.80 -28.85
C GLY A 315 -22.51 30.93 -28.64
N GLN A 316 -21.77 30.56 -29.69
CA GLN A 316 -20.37 30.17 -29.53
C GLN A 316 -19.52 31.42 -29.26
N GLY A 317 -19.72 32.02 -28.09
CA GLY A 317 -18.97 33.15 -27.60
C GLY A 317 -18.39 32.80 -26.23
N LYS A 318 -17.11 32.41 -26.21
CA LYS A 318 -16.23 32.33 -25.03
C LYS A 318 -16.90 31.80 -23.76
N LYS A 319 -16.93 30.46 -23.60
CA LYS A 319 -16.90 29.85 -22.25
C LYS A 319 -15.59 30.30 -21.61
N ALA A 320 -15.61 31.43 -20.91
CA ALA A 320 -14.53 31.83 -20.03
C ALA A 320 -14.28 30.67 -19.05
N LEU A 321 -12.99 30.41 -18.79
CA LEU A 321 -12.48 29.44 -17.82
C LEU A 321 -13.15 29.69 -16.44
N LEU A 322 -14.33 29.13 -16.22
CA LEU A 322 -14.93 29.04 -14.89
C LEU A 322 -14.22 27.86 -14.22
N THR A 323 -13.35 28.18 -13.27
CA THR A 323 -12.79 27.17 -12.37
C THR A 323 -13.96 26.44 -11.69
N THR A 324 -13.84 25.11 -11.54
CA THR A 324 -14.84 24.23 -10.90
C THR A 324 -15.30 24.73 -9.51
N SER A 325 -14.56 25.68 -8.92
CA SER A 325 -14.83 26.37 -7.68
C SER A 325 -16.08 27.26 -7.66
N ASP A 326 -16.74 27.59 -8.77
CA ASP A 326 -17.90 28.52 -8.73
C ASP A 326 -19.26 27.82 -8.74
N PHE A 327 -19.29 26.51 -9.00
CA PHE A 327 -20.53 25.72 -9.03
C PHE A 327 -20.98 25.31 -7.62
N LEU A 328 -22.30 25.29 -7.40
CA LEU A 328 -22.90 24.83 -6.14
C LEU A 328 -22.99 23.32 -6.11
N ARG A 329 -22.67 22.76 -4.95
CA ARG A 329 -22.90 21.34 -4.63
C ARG A 329 -24.35 21.16 -4.20
N ARG A 330 -25.13 20.43 -4.99
CA ARG A 330 -26.55 20.13 -4.70
C ARG A 330 -26.77 18.62 -4.61
N PRO A 331 -27.67 18.14 -3.74
CA PRO A 331 -27.94 16.72 -3.62
C PRO A 331 -28.63 16.21 -4.90
N TYR A 332 -28.26 15.00 -5.34
CA TYR A 332 -28.94 14.28 -6.41
C TYR A 332 -29.45 12.91 -5.96
N GLY A 333 -28.69 12.20 -5.13
CA GLY A 333 -29.11 10.90 -4.61
C GLY A 333 -28.10 10.23 -3.72
N ILE A 334 -28.46 9.04 -3.26
CA ILE A 334 -27.64 8.21 -2.38
C ILE A 334 -27.53 6.81 -2.98
N ILE A 335 -26.33 6.26 -2.94
CA ILE A 335 -26.02 4.89 -3.31
C ILE A 335 -25.86 4.09 -2.02
N ILE A 336 -26.51 2.95 -1.90
CA ILE A 336 -26.44 2.14 -0.67
C ILE A 336 -26.49 0.65 -0.97
N THR A 337 -25.65 -0.13 -0.29
CA THR A 337 -25.63 -1.60 -0.37
C THR A 337 -25.05 -2.22 0.89
N ASP A 338 -25.67 -3.31 1.33
CA ASP A 338 -25.15 -4.12 2.43
C ASP A 338 -23.98 -4.99 1.93
N LEU A 339 -22.82 -4.85 2.56
CA LEU A 339 -21.63 -5.64 2.26
C LEU A 339 -21.29 -6.67 3.34
N THR A 340 -22.07 -6.73 4.43
CA THR A 340 -21.75 -7.49 5.64
C THR A 340 -21.49 -8.97 5.34
N GLU A 341 -22.45 -9.64 4.68
CA GLU A 341 -22.29 -11.06 4.33
C GLU A 341 -21.15 -11.32 3.35
N GLN A 342 -20.97 -10.43 2.36
CA GLN A 342 -19.98 -10.60 1.31
C GLN A 342 -18.56 -10.46 1.85
N ILE A 343 -18.34 -9.48 2.73
CA ILE A 343 -17.07 -9.30 3.43
C ILE A 343 -16.79 -10.50 4.33
N ARG A 344 -17.78 -10.97 5.09
CA ARG A 344 -17.62 -12.12 5.99
C ARG A 344 -17.26 -13.40 5.23
N LYS A 345 -17.99 -13.74 4.16
CA LYS A 345 -17.73 -14.92 3.31
C LYS A 345 -16.32 -14.87 2.71
N LYS A 346 -15.90 -13.71 2.17
CA LYS A 346 -14.57 -13.54 1.58
C LYS A 346 -13.45 -13.56 2.63
N LYS A 347 -13.70 -13.03 3.83
CA LYS A 347 -12.79 -13.12 4.96
C LYS A 347 -12.57 -14.57 5.41
N GLU A 348 -13.65 -15.35 5.55
CA GLU A 348 -13.57 -16.78 5.88
C GLU A 348 -12.81 -17.58 4.80
N ALA A 349 -13.00 -17.24 3.52
CA ALA A 349 -12.25 -17.85 2.41
C ALA A 349 -10.74 -17.57 2.48
N VAL A 350 -10.36 -16.32 2.80
CA VAL A 350 -8.95 -15.94 2.99
C VAL A 350 -8.33 -16.66 4.18
N LEU A 351 -9.08 -16.81 5.28
CA LEU A 351 -8.61 -17.51 6.48
C LEU A 351 -8.48 -19.03 6.29
N SER A 352 -9.33 -19.63 5.46
CA SER A 352 -9.32 -21.07 5.17
C SER A 352 -8.32 -21.47 4.07
N GLY A 353 -7.62 -20.50 3.45
CA GLY A 353 -6.60 -20.76 2.44
C GLY A 353 -7.17 -21.28 1.11
N VAL A 354 -8.48 -21.19 0.91
CA VAL A 354 -9.13 -21.55 -0.35
C VAL A 354 -8.78 -20.48 -1.38
N PRO A 355 -8.24 -20.83 -2.57
CA PRO A 355 -8.00 -19.87 -3.63
C PRO A 355 -9.32 -19.16 -3.96
N GLN A 356 -9.35 -17.83 -3.90
CA GLN A 356 -10.45 -17.07 -4.48
C GLN A 356 -10.45 -17.40 -5.98
N MET A 357 -11.41 -18.19 -6.45
CA MET A 357 -11.64 -18.32 -7.88
C MET A 357 -12.14 -16.96 -8.37
N ASP A 358 -11.28 -16.24 -9.09
CA ASP A 358 -11.59 -14.99 -9.79
C ASP A 358 -12.48 -15.28 -11.02
N ASP A 359 -13.70 -15.77 -10.79
CA ASP A 359 -14.74 -15.70 -11.80
C ASP A 359 -15.33 -14.29 -11.76
N ASP A 360 -14.69 -13.40 -12.52
CA ASP A 360 -14.91 -11.95 -12.59
C ASP A 360 -16.38 -11.57 -12.93
N ASN A 361 -17.17 -12.54 -13.45
CA ASN A 361 -18.60 -12.39 -13.74
C ASN A 361 -19.53 -12.88 -12.63
N LYS A 362 -19.11 -13.81 -11.76
CA LYS A 362 -19.95 -14.32 -10.65
C LYS A 362 -19.86 -13.50 -9.36
N ASN A 363 -18.83 -12.67 -9.22
CA ASN A 363 -18.57 -11.86 -8.02
C ASN A 363 -18.98 -10.38 -8.13
N GLN A 364 -19.74 -10.01 -9.17
CA GLN A 364 -20.23 -8.64 -9.35
C GLN A 364 -21.36 -8.33 -8.39
N LEU A 365 -21.22 -7.22 -7.68
CA LEU A 365 -22.21 -6.65 -6.78
C LEU A 365 -22.80 -5.39 -7.42
N PHE A 366 -24.05 -5.08 -7.08
CA PHE A 366 -24.74 -3.90 -7.57
C PHE A 366 -25.17 -3.01 -6.42
N ALA A 367 -24.86 -1.72 -6.51
CA ALA A 367 -25.34 -0.71 -5.58
C ALA A 367 -26.36 0.23 -6.22
N SER A 368 -27.58 0.17 -5.70
CA SER A 368 -28.73 0.92 -6.20
C SER A 368 -28.65 2.41 -5.82
N LEU A 369 -29.00 3.27 -6.77
CA LEU A 369 -29.16 4.70 -6.55
C LEU A 369 -30.60 5.04 -6.11
N PHE A 370 -30.73 5.67 -4.95
CA PHE A 370 -31.95 6.29 -4.45
C PHE A 370 -31.90 7.79 -4.77
N LEU A 371 -32.78 8.22 -5.67
CA LEU A 371 -32.85 9.62 -6.08
C LEU A 371 -33.37 10.50 -4.92
N CYS A 372 -32.75 11.66 -4.75
CA CYS A 372 -33.18 12.71 -3.83
C CYS A 372 -33.99 13.75 -4.61
N GLY A 373 -35.20 14.07 -4.13
CA GLY A 373 -35.98 15.17 -4.69
C GLY A 373 -35.29 16.53 -4.47
N GLU A 374 -35.68 17.55 -5.24
CA GLU A 374 -34.99 18.86 -5.22
C GLU A 374 -35.14 19.63 -3.89
N LYS A 375 -36.18 19.31 -3.12
CA LYS A 375 -36.45 19.88 -1.79
C LYS A 375 -36.14 18.91 -0.66
N GLU A 376 -35.61 17.73 -0.98
CA GLU A 376 -35.29 16.70 0.01
C GLU A 376 -33.82 16.85 0.44
N THR A 377 -33.53 16.42 1.67
CA THR A 377 -32.17 16.34 2.22
C THR A 377 -31.61 14.93 2.02
N LEU A 378 -30.29 14.77 2.09
CA LEU A 378 -29.61 13.46 2.01
C LEU A 378 -29.73 12.65 3.32
N ASP A 379 -30.88 12.75 3.99
CA ASP A 379 -31.16 12.01 5.23
C ASP A 379 -31.51 10.57 4.86
N LEU A 380 -30.55 9.67 5.10
CA LEU A 380 -30.61 8.25 4.74
C LEU A 380 -31.88 7.59 5.24
N LYS A 381 -32.20 7.75 6.52
CA LYS A 381 -33.38 7.16 7.15
C LYS A 381 -34.67 7.60 6.47
N LYS A 382 -34.81 8.90 6.20
CA LYS A 382 -35.99 9.45 5.53
C LYS A 382 -36.11 8.93 4.11
N LEU A 383 -35.03 8.98 3.32
CA LEU A 383 -35.04 8.52 1.93
C LEU A 383 -35.34 7.02 1.82
N LEU A 384 -34.78 6.20 2.72
CA LEU A 384 -35.04 4.77 2.77
C LEU A 384 -36.48 4.46 3.23
N SER A 385 -37.04 5.20 4.18
CA SER A 385 -38.42 4.98 4.64
C SER A 385 -39.46 5.32 3.56
N VAL A 386 -39.23 6.39 2.78
CA VAL A 386 -40.16 6.86 1.75
C VAL A 386 -40.10 5.99 0.50
N ARG A 387 -38.93 5.45 0.16
CA ARG A 387 -38.68 4.77 -1.13
C ARG A 387 -38.25 3.31 -1.01
N GLY A 388 -38.01 2.79 0.19
CA GLY A 388 -37.51 1.43 0.44
C GLY A 388 -38.51 0.32 0.07
N ASP A 389 -39.81 0.58 0.23
CA ASP A 389 -40.87 -0.39 -0.10
C ASP A 389 -41.30 -0.37 -1.57
N THR A 390 -40.87 0.63 -2.36
CA THR A 390 -41.28 0.79 -3.77
C THR A 390 -40.29 0.21 -4.78
N THR A 391 -39.16 -0.34 -4.31
CA THR A 391 -37.98 -0.65 -5.14
C THR A 391 -37.76 -2.14 -5.38
N LYS A 392 -38.52 -2.69 -6.32
CA LYS A 392 -37.99 -3.69 -7.27
C LYS A 392 -38.40 -3.45 -8.72
N GLU A 393 -39.51 -2.73 -8.97
CA GLU A 393 -40.12 -2.76 -10.31
C GLU A 393 -40.16 -1.42 -11.08
N LYS A 394 -39.85 -0.25 -10.48
CA LYS A 394 -40.10 1.05 -11.16
C LYS A 394 -38.94 2.05 -11.28
N MET A 395 -37.84 1.89 -10.55
CA MET A 395 -36.65 2.75 -10.72
C MET A 395 -35.64 2.00 -11.57
N GLY A 396 -35.65 2.25 -12.88
CA GLY A 396 -34.82 1.53 -13.85
C GLY A 396 -33.34 1.57 -13.46
N PHE A 397 -32.75 0.41 -13.21
CA PHE A 397 -31.32 0.01 -13.25
C PHE A 397 -30.21 1.05 -12.97
N GLN A 398 -30.49 2.17 -12.27
CA GLN A 398 -29.49 3.19 -11.99
C GLN A 398 -28.70 2.84 -10.72
N GLY A 399 -27.37 2.82 -10.84
CA GLY A 399 -26.49 2.36 -9.77
C GLY A 399 -25.09 2.05 -10.25
N ILE A 400 -24.31 1.38 -9.41
CA ILE A 400 -22.91 1.06 -9.66
C ILE A 400 -22.71 -0.46 -9.57
N TRP A 401 -22.10 -1.04 -10.60
CA TRP A 401 -21.59 -2.40 -10.59
C TRP A 401 -20.13 -2.40 -10.14
N PHE A 402 -19.80 -3.22 -9.15
CA PHE A 402 -18.46 -3.27 -8.57
C PHE A 402 -18.10 -4.67 -8.11
N THR A 403 -16.81 -4.90 -7.89
CA THR A 403 -16.27 -6.09 -7.24
C THR A 403 -15.48 -5.68 -6.00
N ILE A 404 -15.46 -6.56 -5.01
CA ILE A 404 -14.64 -6.41 -3.81
C ILE A 404 -13.70 -7.59 -3.67
N GLN A 405 -12.45 -7.33 -3.32
CA GLN A 405 -11.48 -8.35 -2.95
C GLN A 405 -10.98 -8.04 -1.55
N VAL A 406 -11.20 -8.98 -0.62
CA VAL A 406 -10.78 -8.84 0.77
C VAL A 406 -9.42 -9.48 0.92
N MET A 407 -8.46 -8.73 1.47
CA MET A 407 -7.09 -9.15 1.70
C MET A 407 -6.72 -8.91 3.16
N ASN A 408 -5.80 -9.73 3.67
CA ASN A 408 -5.30 -9.63 5.03
C ASN A 408 -3.95 -8.91 5.01
N GLY A 409 -3.84 -7.80 5.74
CA GLY A 409 -2.65 -6.95 5.81
C GLY A 409 -2.89 -5.50 5.40
N ASP A 410 -2.00 -4.62 5.86
CA ASP A 410 -1.95 -3.19 5.51
C ASP A 410 -1.29 -2.99 4.12
N VAL A 411 -1.51 -1.83 3.50
CA VAL A 411 -1.01 -1.46 2.15
C VAL A 411 0.49 -1.70 2.02
N LYS A 412 1.29 -1.38 3.05
CA LYS A 412 2.74 -1.61 3.05
C LYS A 412 3.06 -3.10 2.91
N GLN A 413 2.36 -3.96 3.65
CA GLN A 413 2.55 -5.41 3.63
C GLN A 413 2.08 -6.03 2.31
N LEU A 414 0.96 -5.54 1.76
CA LEU A 414 0.43 -6.02 0.48
C LEU A 414 1.34 -5.64 -0.70
N LYS A 415 2.00 -4.48 -0.65
CA LYS A 415 3.02 -4.09 -1.63
C LYS A 415 4.28 -4.96 -1.53
N GLU A 416 4.75 -5.26 -0.31
CA GLU A 416 5.90 -6.15 -0.10
C GLU A 416 5.64 -7.60 -0.55
N GLY A 417 4.39 -8.07 -0.44
CA GLY A 417 3.98 -9.41 -0.84
C GLY A 417 3.63 -9.59 -2.33
N ASN A 418 3.79 -8.56 -3.17
CA ASN A 418 3.35 -8.54 -4.58
C ASN A 418 1.85 -8.87 -4.79
N TYR A 419 0.99 -8.62 -3.79
CA TYR A 419 -0.45 -8.84 -3.90
C TYR A 419 -1.17 -7.71 -4.64
N LEU A 420 -0.50 -6.56 -4.83
CA LEU A 420 -1.00 -5.41 -5.57
C LEU A 420 -0.23 -5.30 -6.89
N GLU A 421 -0.94 -5.25 -8.01
CA GLU A 421 -0.36 -4.84 -9.29
C GLU A 421 0.26 -3.44 -9.15
N VAL A 422 1.40 -3.20 -9.79
CA VAL A 422 2.34 -2.07 -9.58
C VAL A 422 1.75 -0.67 -9.88
N ARG A 423 0.44 -0.54 -10.13
CA ARG A 423 -0.23 0.74 -10.37
C ARG A 423 -0.58 1.42 -9.04
N GLU A 424 -0.37 2.72 -8.92
CA GLU A 424 -0.73 3.50 -7.74
C GLU A 424 -2.26 3.57 -7.59
N VAL A 425 -2.83 2.67 -6.78
CA VAL A 425 -4.26 2.69 -6.42
C VAL A 425 -4.48 3.66 -5.26
N PRO A 426 -5.48 4.56 -5.31
CA PRO A 426 -5.80 5.46 -4.21
C PRO A 426 -6.20 4.66 -2.96
N VAL A 427 -5.75 5.14 -1.80
CA VAL A 427 -5.97 4.50 -0.50
C VAL A 427 -6.94 5.34 0.32
N ALA A 428 -8.04 4.73 0.75
CA ALA A 428 -8.97 5.28 1.72
C ALA A 428 -8.68 4.68 3.10
N TYR A 429 -8.14 5.50 3.99
CA TYR A 429 -7.85 5.08 5.36
C TYR A 429 -9.10 5.04 6.23
N ARG A 430 -9.12 4.17 7.25
CA ARG A 430 -10.12 4.20 8.33
C ARG A 430 -10.06 5.54 9.05
N LEU A 431 -11.20 6.18 9.37
CA LEU A 431 -11.20 7.50 10.05
C LEU A 431 -10.60 7.46 11.46
N GLY A 432 -10.75 6.34 12.16
CA GLY A 432 -10.07 6.07 13.42
C GLY A 432 -8.63 5.61 13.24
N LEU A 433 -7.86 5.67 14.33
CA LEU A 433 -6.54 5.04 14.38
C LEU A 433 -6.67 3.52 14.28
N SER A 434 -5.66 2.89 13.68
CA SER A 434 -5.51 1.43 13.66
C SER A 434 -5.28 0.92 15.07
N ASP A 435 -5.76 -0.30 15.35
CA ASP A 435 -5.64 -0.92 16.69
C ASP A 435 -4.16 -1.11 17.09
N VAL A 436 -3.26 -1.18 16.11
CA VAL A 436 -1.81 -1.22 16.31
C VAL A 436 -1.15 -0.14 15.46
N ILE A 437 -0.44 0.78 16.12
CA ILE A 437 0.38 1.82 15.47
C ILE A 437 1.84 1.36 15.49
N MET A 438 2.44 1.20 14.31
CA MET A 438 3.82 0.75 14.20
C MET A 438 4.80 1.90 14.52
N PRO A 439 5.94 1.63 15.20
CA PRO A 439 6.95 2.66 15.46
C PRO A 439 7.44 3.30 14.15
N GLY A 440 7.38 4.64 14.07
CA GLY A 440 7.72 5.41 12.87
C GLY A 440 6.53 5.76 11.97
N ASP A 441 5.32 5.24 12.25
CA ASP A 441 4.10 5.66 11.57
C ASP A 441 3.59 6.97 12.18
N VAL A 442 3.64 8.06 11.41
CA VAL A 442 3.19 9.39 11.84
C VAL A 442 1.85 9.67 11.18
N ARG A 443 0.77 9.34 11.89
CA ARG A 443 -0.59 9.60 11.43
C ARG A 443 -1.27 10.63 12.32
N ASN A 444 -1.29 11.88 11.85
CA ASN A 444 -1.91 13.03 12.54
C ASN A 444 -3.03 13.64 11.67
N ASP A 445 -3.94 12.78 11.22
CA ASP A 445 -5.08 13.20 10.42
C ASP A 445 -6.19 13.77 11.33
N LEU A 446 -6.64 14.99 11.06
CA LEU A 446 -7.81 15.56 11.72
C LEU A 446 -9.03 15.44 10.79
N TYR A 447 -10.00 14.61 11.17
CA TYR A 447 -11.27 14.52 10.45
C TYR A 447 -12.30 15.47 11.09
N VAL A 448 -12.96 16.27 10.26
CA VAL A 448 -13.98 17.24 10.68
C VAL A 448 -15.28 16.91 9.97
N THR A 449 -16.32 16.66 10.74
CA THR A 449 -17.67 16.38 10.23
C THR A 449 -18.59 17.57 10.45
N LEU A 450 -19.10 18.17 9.37
CA LEU A 450 -20.18 19.15 9.44
C LEU A 450 -21.49 18.40 9.68
N GLN A 451 -21.98 18.40 10.91
CA GLN A 451 -23.22 17.69 11.27
C GLN A 451 -24.47 18.43 10.79
N SER A 452 -24.84 19.51 11.47
CA SER A 452 -26.08 20.25 11.18
C SER A 452 -25.97 21.72 11.59
N GLY A 453 -26.93 22.54 11.15
CA GLY A 453 -27.05 23.93 11.56
C GLY A 453 -28.51 24.33 11.73
N GLU A 454 -28.75 25.35 12.53
CA GLU A 454 -30.09 25.95 12.69
C GLU A 454 -29.98 27.45 12.40
N PHE A 455 -30.66 27.90 11.34
CA PHE A 455 -30.58 29.28 10.89
C PHE A 455 -31.95 29.93 10.92
N SER A 456 -32.06 31.05 11.64
CA SER A 456 -33.29 31.84 11.63
C SER A 456 -33.53 32.48 10.25
N ARG A 457 -34.81 32.50 9.85
CA ARG A 457 -35.30 33.15 8.62
C ARG A 457 -34.93 34.64 8.52
N GLY A 458 -34.70 35.30 9.66
CA GLY A 458 -34.35 36.72 9.73
C GLY A 458 -35.43 37.59 9.08
N SER A 459 -35.02 38.55 8.24
CA SER A 459 -35.93 39.48 7.54
C SER A 459 -36.37 39.04 6.14
N LYS A 460 -36.06 37.82 5.70
CA LYS A 460 -36.38 37.32 4.35
C LYS A 460 -37.73 36.59 4.32
N THR A 461 -38.37 36.58 3.15
CA THR A 461 -39.65 35.89 2.91
C THR A 461 -39.53 34.37 2.82
N SER A 462 -38.33 33.81 2.70
CA SER A 462 -38.07 32.37 2.71
C SER A 462 -36.77 32.06 3.43
N ASP A 463 -36.61 30.80 3.85
CA ASP A 463 -35.41 30.33 4.54
C ASP A 463 -34.19 30.38 3.60
N ARG A 464 -33.00 30.54 4.17
CA ARG A 464 -31.78 30.71 3.39
C ARG A 464 -31.32 29.35 2.86
N ASN A 465 -30.98 29.27 1.58
CA ASN A 465 -30.12 28.20 1.05
C ASN A 465 -28.72 28.44 1.62
N VAL A 466 -28.27 27.63 2.57
CA VAL A 466 -27.01 27.88 3.29
C VAL A 466 -25.89 27.01 2.72
N GLU A 467 -24.81 27.67 2.31
CA GLU A 467 -23.52 27.05 2.00
C GLU A 467 -22.53 27.37 3.13
N VAL A 468 -21.87 26.34 3.66
CA VAL A 468 -20.80 26.47 4.65
C VAL A 468 -19.47 26.34 3.93
N THR A 469 -18.62 27.37 4.06
CA THR A 469 -17.23 27.30 3.62
C THR A 469 -16.32 27.12 4.82
N ALA A 470 -15.52 26.06 4.86
CA ALA A 470 -14.50 25.83 5.89
C ALA A 470 -13.10 26.15 5.33
N ARG A 471 -12.31 26.90 6.09
CA ARG A 471 -10.91 27.22 5.79
C ARG A 471 -10.05 27.12 7.05
N VAL A 472 -8.79 26.76 6.89
CA VAL A 472 -7.82 26.72 7.98
C VAL A 472 -7.01 28.01 8.00
N TRP A 473 -6.89 28.61 9.18
CA TRP A 473 -6.19 29.88 9.40
C TRP A 473 -5.15 29.73 10.51
N ASP A 474 -4.03 30.42 10.37
CA ASP A 474 -3.00 30.50 11.42
C ASP A 474 -3.32 31.57 12.49
N ASP A 475 -2.45 31.70 13.49
CA ASP A 475 -2.56 32.69 14.57
C ASP A 475 -2.33 34.13 14.10
N ARG A 476 -1.72 34.31 12.92
CA ARG A 476 -1.47 35.60 12.27
C ARG A 476 -2.61 36.05 11.37
N GLY A 477 -3.66 35.23 11.22
CA GLY A 477 -4.78 35.52 10.35
C GLY A 477 -4.45 35.35 8.87
N LYS A 478 -3.55 34.43 8.50
CA LYS A 478 -3.30 33.97 7.13
C LYS A 478 -3.97 32.61 6.91
N CYS A 479 -4.58 32.45 5.74
CA CYS A 479 -5.13 31.16 5.32
C CYS A 479 -3.99 30.20 4.96
N VAL A 480 -4.05 28.97 5.48
CA VAL A 480 -3.08 27.91 5.15
C VAL A 480 -3.61 27.17 3.91
N PRO A 481 -2.94 27.25 2.76
CA PRO A 481 -3.40 26.63 1.52
C PRO A 481 -3.10 25.13 1.50
N GLY A 482 -3.91 24.36 0.78
CA GLY A 482 -3.64 22.97 0.43
C GLY A 482 -3.64 21.97 1.60
N VAL A 483 -4.41 22.22 2.65
CA VAL A 483 -4.44 21.35 3.84
C VAL A 483 -5.72 20.53 3.98
N ILE A 484 -6.74 20.81 3.16
CA ILE A 484 -8.05 20.16 3.24
C ILE A 484 -8.17 19.06 2.18
N TYR A 485 -8.68 17.90 2.56
CA TYR A 485 -8.94 16.78 1.65
C TYR A 485 -10.39 16.32 1.80
N GLN A 486 -11.12 16.27 0.68
CA GLN A 486 -12.52 15.85 0.64
C GLN A 486 -12.71 14.31 0.57
N GLY A 487 -11.62 13.58 0.37
CA GLY A 487 -11.59 12.13 0.23
C GLY A 487 -10.31 11.66 -0.45
N CYS A 488 -10.19 10.36 -0.73
CA CYS A 488 -9.06 9.82 -1.48
C CYS A 488 -9.25 10.11 -2.99
N ARG A 489 -8.13 10.18 -3.74
CA ARG A 489 -8.01 10.57 -5.17
C ARG A 489 -8.07 12.07 -5.48
N LYS A 490 -8.76 12.89 -4.68
CA LYS A 490 -8.78 14.36 -4.90
C LYS A 490 -7.55 15.01 -4.25
N GLY A 491 -6.93 15.94 -4.97
CA GLY A 491 -5.80 16.71 -4.45
C GLY A 491 -6.19 17.62 -3.28
N PRO A 492 -5.18 18.17 -2.56
CA PRO A 492 -5.43 19.11 -1.48
C PRO A 492 -6.20 20.35 -1.95
N LEU A 493 -7.10 20.84 -1.11
CA LEU A 493 -7.95 22.01 -1.31
C LEU A 493 -7.58 23.10 -0.30
N ASP A 494 -7.78 24.35 -0.70
CA ASP A 494 -7.64 25.53 0.18
C ASP A 494 -8.89 25.76 1.04
N GLU A 495 -10.04 25.36 0.51
CA GLU A 495 -11.33 25.52 1.16
C GLU A 495 -12.25 24.33 0.90
N TYR A 496 -13.05 23.99 1.90
CA TYR A 496 -14.15 23.06 1.78
C TYR A 496 -15.46 23.82 1.61
N ARG A 497 -16.37 23.36 0.73
CA ARG A 497 -17.72 23.93 0.58
C ARG A 497 -18.76 22.85 0.74
N SER A 498 -19.73 23.03 1.61
CA SER A 498 -20.80 22.04 1.87
C SER A 498 -21.81 21.96 0.72
N VAL A 499 -22.61 20.90 0.73
CA VAL A 499 -23.85 20.81 -0.03
C VAL A 499 -24.82 21.91 0.41
N THR A 500 -25.57 22.44 -0.55
CA THR A 500 -26.59 23.47 -0.33
C THR A 500 -27.97 22.87 -0.51
N TYR A 501 -28.79 22.91 0.55
CA TYR A 501 -30.19 22.50 0.52
C TYR A 501 -31.12 23.69 0.22
N HIS A 502 -32.22 23.42 -0.47
CA HIS A 502 -33.17 24.45 -0.90
C HIS A 502 -34.18 24.78 0.20
N HIS A 503 -34.13 26.01 0.73
CA HIS A 503 -35.02 26.53 1.79
C HIS A 503 -35.14 25.61 3.02
N GLU A 504 -34.04 24.93 3.39
CA GLU A 504 -34.00 24.07 4.57
C GLU A 504 -33.52 24.89 5.78
N PRO A 505 -34.36 25.14 6.81
CA PRO A 505 -33.97 25.92 7.98
C PRO A 505 -33.02 25.16 8.92
N LYS A 506 -33.07 23.82 8.89
CA LYS A 506 -32.24 22.94 9.73
C LYS A 506 -31.42 21.95 8.88
N PRO A 507 -30.49 22.45 8.04
CA PRO A 507 -29.71 21.59 7.16
C PRO A 507 -28.88 20.59 7.97
N ARG A 508 -28.96 19.32 7.57
CA ARG A 508 -28.10 18.23 8.06
C ARG A 508 -27.17 17.84 6.93
N TRP A 509 -25.90 18.22 7.02
CA TRP A 509 -24.93 17.92 5.98
C TRP A 509 -24.34 16.52 6.17
N ALA A 510 -23.97 16.17 7.40
CA ALA A 510 -23.24 14.94 7.72
C ALA A 510 -21.99 14.72 6.83
N GLU A 511 -21.34 15.80 6.43
CA GLU A 511 -20.21 15.78 5.50
C GLU A 511 -18.88 15.78 6.25
N THR A 512 -18.00 14.81 5.95
CA THR A 512 -16.68 14.69 6.58
C THR A 512 -15.57 15.07 5.61
N PHE A 513 -14.62 15.87 6.07
CA PHE A 513 -13.39 16.18 5.35
C PHE A 513 -12.17 16.08 6.28
N LYS A 514 -11.02 15.78 5.69
CA LYS A 514 -9.75 15.67 6.41
C LYS A 514 -8.99 16.99 6.35
N ILE A 515 -8.31 17.33 7.44
CA ILE A 515 -7.33 18.40 7.54
C ILE A 515 -5.99 17.76 7.87
N ALA A 516 -5.02 17.88 6.97
CA ALA A 516 -3.66 17.41 7.18
C ALA A 516 -2.75 18.62 7.44
N LEU A 517 -2.32 18.78 8.69
CA LEU A 517 -1.44 19.85 9.13
C LEU A 517 -0.18 19.28 9.77
N PRO A 518 1.00 19.87 9.53
CA PRO A 518 2.18 19.60 10.32
C PRO A 518 1.93 19.91 11.80
N VAL A 519 2.54 19.14 12.71
CA VAL A 519 2.34 19.27 14.17
C VAL A 519 2.65 20.69 14.67
N GLU A 520 3.60 21.39 14.06
CA GLU A 520 3.97 22.76 14.43
C GLU A 520 2.88 23.78 14.06
N GLU A 521 2.27 23.63 12.88
CA GLU A 521 1.19 24.50 12.40
C GLU A 521 -0.12 24.19 13.12
N PHE A 522 -0.38 22.92 13.43
CA PHE A 522 -1.55 22.48 14.18
C PHE A 522 -1.73 23.25 15.49
N LYS A 523 -0.63 23.56 16.19
CA LYS A 523 -0.67 24.30 17.46
C LYS A 523 -1.20 25.72 17.36
N LYS A 524 -1.05 26.34 16.18
CA LYS A 524 -1.41 27.74 15.91
C LYS A 524 -2.64 27.87 15.04
N ALA A 525 -3.13 26.76 14.50
CA ALA A 525 -4.23 26.74 13.55
C ALA A 525 -5.61 26.80 14.22
N HIS A 526 -6.55 27.40 13.50
CA HIS A 526 -7.98 27.37 13.81
C HIS A 526 -8.78 27.17 12.52
N ILE A 527 -9.93 26.53 12.64
CA ILE A 527 -10.85 26.31 11.52
C ILE A 527 -11.89 27.42 11.57
N LYS A 528 -12.05 28.12 10.45
CA LYS A 528 -13.05 29.16 10.27
C LYS A 528 -14.12 28.66 9.31
N PHE A 529 -15.37 28.73 9.76
CA PHE A 529 -16.56 28.45 8.99
C PHE A 529 -17.23 29.76 8.63
N THR A 530 -17.54 29.98 7.35
CA THR A 530 -18.33 31.12 6.90
C THR A 530 -19.61 30.65 6.24
N PHE A 531 -20.72 31.28 6.60
CA PHE A 531 -22.05 30.93 6.12
C PHE A 531 -22.49 31.93 5.06
N ARG A 532 -22.75 31.45 3.84
CA ARG A 532 -23.23 32.25 2.72
C ARG A 532 -24.63 31.80 2.35
N HIS A 533 -25.49 32.76 2.00
CA HIS A 533 -26.75 32.41 1.34
C HIS A 533 -26.48 32.24 -0.15
N ARG A 534 -27.12 31.24 -0.77
CA ARG A 534 -27.00 31.00 -2.19
C ARG A 534 -28.32 31.28 -2.92
N SER A 535 -28.31 32.32 -3.74
CA SER A 535 -29.51 32.79 -4.45
C SER A 535 -29.81 31.92 -5.66
N THR A 536 -31.10 31.78 -6.00
CA THR A 536 -31.51 31.19 -7.29
C THR A 536 -31.15 32.08 -8.48
N ASN A 537 -30.89 33.37 -8.26
CA ASN A 537 -30.44 34.30 -9.27
C ASN A 537 -28.90 34.41 -9.24
N ASP A 538 -28.22 33.86 -10.26
CA ASP A 538 -26.75 33.79 -10.37
C ASP A 538 -26.05 35.16 -10.27
N ALA A 539 -26.66 36.22 -10.82
CA ALA A 539 -26.08 37.56 -10.74
C ALA A 539 -26.12 38.13 -9.33
N LYS A 540 -27.20 37.84 -8.57
CA LYS A 540 -27.30 38.23 -7.16
C LYS A 540 -26.39 37.37 -6.30
N ASP A 541 -26.34 36.07 -6.59
CA ASP A 541 -25.55 35.07 -5.86
C ASP A 541 -24.06 35.43 -5.77
N LYS A 542 -23.46 35.86 -6.88
CA LYS A 542 -22.05 36.28 -6.93
C LYS A 542 -21.74 37.50 -6.06
N SER A 543 -22.73 38.34 -5.82
CA SER A 543 -22.61 39.52 -4.96
C SER A 543 -22.91 39.23 -3.48
N GLU A 544 -23.42 38.03 -3.15
CA GLU A 544 -23.76 37.69 -1.79
C GLU A 544 -22.51 37.45 -0.94
N LYS A 545 -22.36 38.28 0.09
CA LYS A 545 -21.30 38.14 1.09
C LYS A 545 -21.75 37.20 2.22
N PRO A 546 -20.80 36.55 2.91
CA PRO A 546 -21.12 35.74 4.09
C PRO A 546 -21.88 36.55 5.15
N PHE A 547 -22.97 35.99 5.67
CA PHE A 547 -23.81 36.66 6.66
C PHE A 547 -23.45 36.30 8.10
N ALA A 548 -22.74 35.19 8.29
CA ALA A 548 -22.30 34.72 9.58
C ALA A 548 -20.95 34.00 9.47
N MET A 549 -20.26 33.88 10.61
CA MET A 549 -19.04 33.11 10.76
C MET A 549 -19.03 32.36 12.09
N ALA A 550 -18.40 31.20 12.11
CA ALA A 550 -18.03 30.47 13.32
C ALA A 550 -16.56 30.09 13.22
N PHE A 551 -15.91 29.82 14.34
CA PHE A 551 -14.54 29.31 14.32
C PHE A 551 -14.28 28.43 15.54
N VAL A 552 -13.32 27.52 15.40
CA VAL A 552 -12.86 26.66 16.49
C VAL A 552 -11.34 26.59 16.46
N LYS A 553 -10.71 26.74 17.62
CA LYS A 553 -9.26 26.60 17.77
C LYS A 553 -8.92 25.13 18.00
N LEU A 554 -7.86 24.64 17.34
CA LEU A 554 -7.44 23.24 17.46
C LEU A 554 -6.74 22.95 18.80
N ILE A 555 -6.17 24.00 19.43
CA ILE A 555 -5.60 23.95 20.76
C ILE A 555 -6.39 24.84 21.70
N GLN A 556 -6.73 24.28 22.86
CA GLN A 556 -7.38 24.97 23.96
C GLN A 556 -6.38 25.86 24.72
N LYS A 557 -6.87 26.83 25.51
CA LYS A 557 -6.01 27.78 26.24
C LYS A 557 -5.04 27.12 27.24
N ASN A 558 -5.38 25.91 27.71
CA ASN A 558 -4.57 25.08 28.60
C ASN A 558 -3.44 24.31 27.88
N GLY A 559 -3.31 24.44 26.56
CA GLY A 559 -2.31 23.74 25.75
C GLY A 559 -2.69 22.31 25.33
N THR A 560 -3.88 21.81 25.69
CA THR A 560 -4.37 20.51 25.22
C THR A 560 -5.03 20.63 23.85
N THR A 561 -5.00 19.55 23.07
CA THR A 561 -5.75 19.46 21.82
C THR A 561 -7.26 19.51 22.08
N LEU A 562 -8.01 19.97 21.08
CA LEU A 562 -9.47 19.91 21.11
C LEU A 562 -9.94 18.46 21.31
N GLN A 563 -10.90 18.24 22.21
CA GLN A 563 -11.45 16.91 22.46
C GLN A 563 -12.19 16.38 21.23
N ASN A 564 -12.10 15.07 20.98
CA ASN A 564 -12.83 14.41 19.90
C ASN A 564 -14.28 14.13 20.32
N THR A 565 -15.12 15.15 20.21
CA THR A 565 -16.55 15.13 20.55
C THR A 565 -17.32 16.03 19.59
N ASP A 566 -18.63 16.06 19.73
CA ASP A 566 -19.46 17.07 19.08
C ASP A 566 -19.21 18.43 19.74
N HIS A 567 -19.12 19.47 18.91
CA HIS A 567 -18.85 20.85 19.34
C HIS A 567 -19.93 21.78 18.83
N ASP A 568 -20.69 22.38 19.75
CA ASP A 568 -21.65 23.44 19.43
C ASP A 568 -20.91 24.77 19.25
N LEU A 569 -20.80 25.21 17.99
CA LEU A 569 -20.09 26.43 17.65
C LEU A 569 -20.98 27.67 17.79
N ILE A 570 -20.45 28.70 18.43
CA ILE A 570 -21.10 30.01 18.47
C ILE A 570 -21.03 30.64 17.07
N VAL A 571 -22.20 30.95 16.52
CA VAL A 571 -22.33 31.59 15.22
C VAL A 571 -22.39 33.12 15.39
N TYR A 572 -21.32 33.78 14.97
CA TYR A 572 -21.22 35.24 14.95
C TYR A 572 -21.87 35.81 13.71
N LYS A 573 -22.75 36.80 13.89
CA LYS A 573 -23.33 37.55 12.77
C LYS A 573 -22.29 38.52 12.20
N VAL A 574 -22.02 38.41 10.91
CA VAL A 574 -21.11 39.33 10.22
C VAL A 574 -21.92 40.57 9.83
N ARG A 575 -21.54 41.75 10.33
CA ARG A 575 -22.02 43.03 9.80
C ARG A 575 -21.28 43.30 8.50
N LEU A 576 -22.04 43.43 7.42
CA LEU A 576 -21.54 43.78 6.09
C LEU A 576 -21.34 45.27 5.94
#